data_AF-A0A259S5H2-F1
#
_entry.id   AF-A0A259S5H2-F1
#
_cell.length_a   1.000
_cell.length_b   1.000
_cell.length_c   1.000
_cell.angle_alpha   90.00
_cell.angle_beta   90.00
_cell.angle_gamma   90.00
#
_symmetry.space_group_name_H-M   'P 1'
#
loop_
_entity.id
_entity.type
_entity.pdbx_description
1 polymer ?
#
loop_
_entity_poly.entity_id
_entity_poly.type
_entity_poly.pdbx_seq_one_letter_code
_entity_poly.pdbx_strand_id
1 'polypeptide(L)'
;MSAVAAPTAAPALPGRTTVTARALHRLGVGIVASASGADPREVALRWDDANGGLHATVTLPLPLPLRPGIAAGRTIEEQGADLRASLVTGMAERAGRSVSRVDLRFAGVRREETRRVR
;
A
#
# COMPACT_ATOMS: atom_id res chain seq x y z
N MET A 1 -23.72 -5.57 -45.52
CA MET A 1 -23.35 -5.47 -44.10
C MET A 1 -21.83 -5.39 -44.03
N SER A 2 -21.26 -4.20 -43.83
CA SER A 2 -19.81 -3.99 -43.75
C SER A 2 -19.37 -4.03 -42.29
N ALA A 3 -18.39 -4.87 -41.97
CA ALA A 3 -17.78 -4.95 -40.65
C ALA A 3 -16.73 -3.83 -40.49
N VAL A 4 -16.84 -3.06 -39.42
CA VAL A 4 -15.84 -2.04 -39.03
C VAL A 4 -14.66 -2.75 -38.38
N ALA A 5 -13.45 -2.55 -38.92
CA ALA A 5 -12.23 -3.10 -38.35
C ALA A 5 -11.90 -2.35 -37.04
N ALA A 6 -11.72 -3.09 -35.95
CA ALA A 6 -11.27 -2.55 -34.68
C ALA A 6 -9.85 -1.97 -34.84
N PRO A 7 -9.52 -0.83 -34.19
CA PRO A 7 -8.18 -0.28 -34.26
C PRO A 7 -7.19 -1.25 -33.63
N THR A 8 -6.28 -1.77 -34.45
CA THR A 8 -5.12 -2.54 -34.00
C THR A 8 -4.31 -1.66 -33.05
N ALA A 9 -4.30 -2.00 -31.77
CA ALA A 9 -3.50 -1.32 -30.77
C ALA A 9 -2.03 -1.30 -31.21
N ALA A 10 -1.44 -0.10 -31.23
CA ALA A 10 -0.05 0.09 -31.61
C ALA A 10 0.87 -0.76 -30.72
N PRO A 11 1.95 -1.35 -31.27
CA PRO A 11 2.88 -2.15 -30.49
C PRO A 11 3.56 -1.26 -29.43
N ALA A 12 3.45 -1.66 -28.16
CA ALA A 12 4.11 -0.98 -27.06
C ALA A 12 5.63 -1.09 -27.24
N LEU A 13 6.32 0.03 -27.52
CA LEU A 13 7.77 0.06 -27.47
C LEU A 13 8.22 -0.18 -26.02
N PRO A 14 9.14 -1.13 -25.76
CA PRO A 14 9.64 -1.36 -24.41
C PRO A 14 10.51 -0.17 -23.98
N GLY A 15 9.88 0.82 -23.35
CA GLY A 15 10.57 1.87 -22.62
C GLY A 15 11.12 1.31 -21.31
N ARG A 16 12.40 1.56 -21.02
CA ARG A 16 13.00 1.21 -19.73
C ARG A 16 12.66 2.29 -18.69
N THR A 17 11.72 1.98 -17.80
CA THR A 17 11.43 2.84 -16.64
C THR A 17 12.36 2.48 -15.48
N THR A 18 13.17 3.44 -15.02
CA THR A 18 14.02 3.24 -13.84
C THR A 18 13.36 3.87 -12.62
N VAL A 19 12.94 3.05 -11.65
CA VAL A 19 12.41 3.51 -10.36
C VAL A 19 13.54 3.56 -9.34
N THR A 20 13.80 4.73 -8.77
CA THR A 20 14.82 4.89 -7.73
C THR A 20 14.33 4.32 -6.40
N ALA A 21 15.25 3.92 -5.51
CA ALA A 21 14.91 3.43 -4.17
C ALA A 21 14.05 4.44 -3.38
N ARG A 22 14.32 5.75 -3.55
CA ARG A 22 13.54 6.80 -2.90
C ARG A 22 12.10 6.90 -3.45
N ALA A 23 11.92 6.71 -4.76
CA ALA A 23 10.59 6.67 -5.37
C ALA A 23 9.81 5.44 -4.88
N LEU A 24 10.46 4.28 -4.82
CA LEU A 24 9.90 3.03 -4.29
C LEU A 24 9.45 3.19 -2.83
N HIS A 25 10.29 3.81 -2.00
CA HIS A 25 9.97 4.13 -0.61
C HIS A 25 8.74 5.03 -0.52
N ARG A 26 8.69 6.13 -1.27
CA ARG A 26 7.53 7.05 -1.27
C ARG A 26 6.24 6.38 -1.74
N LEU A 27 6.31 5.53 -2.76
CA LEU A 27 5.17 4.76 -3.23
C LEU A 27 4.64 3.83 -2.14
N GLY A 28 5.53 3.06 -1.51
CA GLY A 28 5.14 2.15 -0.42
C GLY A 28 4.52 2.89 0.78
N VAL A 29 5.13 4.00 1.22
CA VAL A 29 4.57 4.83 2.30
C VAL A 29 3.19 5.36 1.92
N GLY A 30 3.01 5.84 0.69
CA GLY A 30 1.71 6.32 0.22
C GLY A 30 0.65 5.22 0.20
N ILE A 31 1.00 4.00 -0.24
CA ILE A 31 0.10 2.85 -0.23
C ILE A 31 -0.33 2.51 1.20
N VAL A 32 0.64 2.38 2.12
CA VAL A 32 0.39 2.03 3.52
C VAL A 32 -0.46 3.10 4.21
N ALA A 33 -0.11 4.37 4.06
CA ALA A 33 -0.86 5.47 4.67
C ALA A 33 -2.30 5.53 4.14
N SER A 34 -2.49 5.33 2.84
CA SER A 34 -3.83 5.32 2.23
C SER A 34 -4.68 4.15 2.73
N ALA A 35 -4.09 2.96 2.87
CA ALA A 35 -4.79 1.76 3.31
C ALA A 35 -5.09 1.76 4.82
N SER A 36 -4.19 2.31 5.63
CA SER A 36 -4.32 2.35 7.10
C SER A 36 -5.02 3.60 7.63
N GLY A 37 -5.06 4.69 6.86
CA GLY A 37 -5.47 6.01 7.33
C GLY A 37 -4.44 6.71 8.23
N ALA A 38 -3.27 6.11 8.45
CA ALA A 38 -2.20 6.72 9.22
C ALA A 38 -1.61 7.95 8.51
N ASP A 39 -1.05 8.89 9.27
CA ASP A 39 -0.28 9.97 8.68
C ASP A 39 0.96 9.37 7.98
N PRO A 40 1.27 9.74 6.72
CA PRO A 40 2.47 9.27 6.02
C PRO A 40 3.78 9.50 6.79
N ARG A 41 3.82 10.48 7.70
CA ARG A 41 4.98 10.79 8.56
C ARG A 41 5.15 9.81 9.72
N GLU A 42 4.08 9.13 10.12
CA GLU A 42 4.08 8.12 11.19
C GLU A 42 4.37 6.72 10.65
N VAL A 43 4.38 6.54 9.32
CA VAL A 43 4.72 5.29 8.64
C VAL A 43 6.22 5.22 8.39
N ALA A 44 6.90 4.32 9.09
CA ALA A 44 8.27 3.94 8.78
C ALA A 44 8.27 2.70 7.90
N LEU A 45 8.88 2.80 6.71
CA LEU A 45 8.96 1.71 5.74
C LEU A 45 10.42 1.45 5.39
N ARG A 46 10.80 0.18 5.45
CA ARG A 46 12.11 -0.28 4.98
C ARG A 46 11.92 -1.34 3.90
N TRP A 47 12.76 -1.26 2.88
CA TRP A 47 12.85 -2.24 1.82
C TRP A 47 14.19 -2.95 1.91
N ASP A 48 14.15 -4.27 1.85
CA ASP A 48 15.33 -5.11 1.69
C ASP A 48 15.11 -6.00 0.45
N ASP A 49 16.18 -6.30 -0.28
CA ASP A 49 16.11 -7.25 -1.40
C ASP A 49 16.00 -8.68 -0.85
N ALA A 50 15.09 -9.46 -1.42
CA ALA A 50 14.85 -10.83 -1.06
C ALA A 50 14.80 -11.69 -2.34
N ASN A 51 15.98 -12.06 -2.82
CA ASN A 51 16.18 -12.92 -4.01
C ASN A 51 15.46 -12.37 -5.26
N GLY A 52 15.57 -11.05 -5.50
CA GLY A 52 14.91 -10.39 -6.63
C GLY A 52 13.43 -10.01 -6.39
N GLY A 53 12.86 -10.40 -5.25
CA GLY A 53 11.65 -9.81 -4.69
C GLY A 53 11.96 -8.74 -3.65
N LEU A 54 10.95 -7.97 -3.26
CA LEU A 54 11.07 -6.99 -2.18
C LEU A 54 10.55 -7.55 -0.87
N HIS A 55 11.33 -7.38 0.20
CA HIS A 55 10.88 -7.56 1.57
C HIS A 55 10.60 -6.19 2.19
N ALA A 56 9.35 -5.98 2.60
CA ALA A 56 8.91 -4.78 3.27
C ALA A 56 8.90 -4.98 4.79
N THR A 57 9.52 -4.08 5.53
CA THR A 57 9.28 -3.93 6.98
C THR A 57 8.54 -2.63 7.22
N VAL A 58 7.31 -2.70 7.73
CA VAL A 58 6.43 -1.54 7.95
C VAL A 58 6.21 -1.37 9.43
N THR A 59 6.45 -0.16 9.94
CA THR A 59 6.08 0.24 11.30
C THR A 59 5.10 1.39 11.23
N LEU A 60 3.95 1.25 11.90
CA LEU A 60 2.90 2.26 11.93
C LEU A 60 2.11 2.17 13.27
N PRO A 61 1.45 3.24 13.72
CA PRO A 61 0.56 3.16 14.88
C PRO A 61 -0.70 2.37 14.55
N LEU A 62 -1.31 1.75 15.57
CA LEU A 62 -2.66 1.19 15.44
C LEU A 62 -3.69 2.33 15.35
N PRO A 63 -4.51 2.38 14.29
CA PRO A 63 -5.58 3.37 14.21
C PRO A 63 -6.69 3.04 15.24
N LEU A 64 -7.00 3.99 16.12
CA LEU A 64 -8.15 3.96 17.02
C LEU A 64 -9.01 5.22 16.82
N PRO A 65 -10.36 5.11 16.81
CA PRO A 65 -11.13 3.88 16.88
C PRO A 65 -11.09 3.11 15.55
N LEU A 66 -11.33 1.79 15.59
CA LEU A 66 -11.84 1.11 14.39
C LEU A 66 -13.05 1.93 13.93
N ARG A 67 -12.98 2.56 12.75
CA ARG A 67 -13.94 3.59 12.31
C ARG A 67 -15.38 3.21 12.71
N PRO A 68 -16.16 4.09 13.36
CA PRO A 68 -17.56 3.80 13.64
C PRO A 68 -18.30 3.59 12.30
N GLY A 69 -18.79 2.38 12.08
CA GLY A 69 -19.40 1.94 10.80
C GLY A 69 -18.57 0.91 10.02
N ILE A 70 -17.29 0.75 10.34
CA ILE A 70 -16.54 -0.48 10.04
C ILE A 70 -16.78 -1.37 11.25
N ALA A 71 -17.63 -2.39 11.07
CA ALA A 71 -18.14 -3.29 12.10
C ALA A 71 -17.24 -3.41 13.33
N ALA A 72 -17.81 -3.12 14.50
CA ALA A 72 -17.27 -3.59 15.77
C ALA A 72 -16.99 -5.10 15.61
N GLY A 73 -15.73 -5.49 15.41
CA GLY A 73 -15.42 -6.89 15.10
C GLY A 73 -14.15 -7.16 14.29
N ARG A 74 -13.58 -6.20 13.56
CA ARG A 74 -12.34 -6.52 12.83
C ARG A 74 -11.14 -6.70 13.76
N THR A 75 -10.43 -7.82 13.62
CA THR A 75 -9.25 -8.10 14.42
C THR A 75 -8.03 -7.34 13.87
N ILE A 76 -7.00 -7.16 14.71
CA ILE A 76 -5.71 -6.61 14.26
C ILE A 76 -5.09 -7.47 13.15
N GLU A 77 -5.35 -8.77 13.18
CA GLU A 77 -4.91 -9.72 12.16
C GLU A 77 -5.55 -9.43 10.80
N GLU A 78 -6.87 -9.24 10.74
CA GLU A 78 -7.58 -8.90 9.50
C GLU A 78 -7.10 -7.57 8.92
N GLN A 79 -6.92 -6.55 9.77
CA GLN A 79 -6.35 -5.27 9.34
C GLN A 79 -4.92 -5.42 8.81
N GLY A 80 -4.11 -6.24 9.47
CA GLY A 80 -2.77 -6.57 9.01
C GLY A 80 -2.79 -7.30 7.66
N ALA A 81 -3.71 -8.24 7.46
CA ALA A 81 -3.87 -8.97 6.21
C ALA A 81 -4.27 -8.03 5.05
N ASP A 82 -5.25 -7.15 5.27
CA ASP A 82 -5.68 -6.16 4.30
C ASP A 82 -4.54 -5.19 3.92
N LEU A 83 -3.75 -4.77 4.90
CA LEU A 83 -2.62 -3.88 4.68
C LEU A 83 -1.51 -4.57 3.88
N ARG A 84 -1.22 -5.85 4.17
CA ARG A 84 -0.27 -6.66 3.40
C ARG A 84 -0.73 -6.81 1.96
N ALA A 85 -2.00 -7.19 1.76
CA ALA A 85 -2.59 -7.32 0.42
C ALA A 85 -2.52 -6.01 -0.36
N SER A 86 -2.86 -4.89 0.28
CA SER A 86 -2.81 -3.56 -0.33
C SER A 86 -1.38 -3.18 -0.76
N LEU A 87 -0.37 -3.49 0.06
CA LEU A 87 1.02 -3.22 -0.28
C LEU A 87 1.51 -4.12 -1.43
N VAL A 88 1.21 -5.41 -1.40
CA VAL A 88 1.61 -6.36 -2.45
C VAL A 88 0.98 -5.97 -3.78
N THR A 89 -0.35 -5.79 -3.83
CA THR A 89 -1.08 -5.43 -5.05
C THR A 89 -0.68 -4.04 -5.54
N GLY A 90 -0.62 -3.04 -4.66
CA GLY A 90 -0.28 -1.67 -5.03
C GLY A 90 1.14 -1.53 -5.60
N MET A 91 2.10 -2.32 -5.10
CA MET A 91 3.46 -2.32 -5.64
C MET A 91 3.56 -3.05 -6.99
N ALA A 92 2.81 -4.14 -7.17
CA ALA A 92 2.74 -4.83 -8.45
C ALA A 92 2.14 -3.92 -9.53
N GLU A 93 1.00 -3.28 -9.24
CA GLU A 93 0.29 -2.42 -10.19
C GLU A 93 1.04 -1.13 -10.53
N ARG A 94 1.64 -0.47 -9.53
CA ARG A 94 2.20 0.89 -9.72
C ARG A 94 3.69 0.89 -10.02
N ALA A 95 4.43 -0.09 -9.52
CA ALA A 95 5.88 -0.17 -9.69
C ALA A 95 6.33 -1.37 -10.53
N GLY A 96 5.43 -2.28 -10.91
CA GLY A 96 5.79 -3.51 -11.61
C GLY A 96 6.74 -4.39 -10.77
N ARG A 97 6.67 -4.29 -9.44
CA ARG A 97 7.57 -4.98 -8.51
C ARG A 97 6.82 -5.99 -7.65
N SER A 98 7.41 -7.17 -7.51
CA SER A 98 6.93 -8.22 -6.63
C SER A 98 7.42 -7.99 -5.20
N VAL A 99 6.50 -8.00 -4.24
CA VAL A 99 6.79 -7.96 -2.81
C VAL A 99 6.60 -9.38 -2.27
N SER A 100 7.69 -10.05 -1.92
CA SER A 100 7.68 -11.46 -1.50
C SER A 100 7.34 -11.63 -0.02
N ARG A 101 7.64 -10.62 0.80
CA ARG A 101 7.41 -10.65 2.25
C ARG A 101 7.06 -9.27 2.77
N VAL A 102 6.13 -9.22 3.72
CA VAL A 102 5.74 -8.01 4.44
C VAL A 102 5.69 -8.31 5.94
N ASP A 103 6.60 -7.70 6.69
CA ASP A 103 6.58 -7.72 8.15
C ASP A 103 5.92 -6.42 8.64
N LEU A 104 4.82 -6.56 9.38
CA LEU A 104 4.07 -5.44 9.96
C LEU A 104 4.35 -5.34 11.45
N ARG A 105 4.70 -4.12 11.89
CA ARG A 105 4.89 -3.77 13.31
C ARG A 105 3.96 -2.63 13.68
N PHE A 106 3.13 -2.89 14.68
CA PHE A 106 2.29 -1.87 15.27
C PHE A 106 3.03 -1.20 16.44
N ALA A 107 3.39 0.08 16.28
CA ALA A 107 4.13 0.84 17.29
C ALA A 107 3.25 1.97 17.83
N GLY A 108 2.59 1.70 18.96
CA GLY A 108 1.71 2.65 19.64
C GLY A 108 0.27 2.66 19.11
N VAL A 109 -0.54 3.51 19.72
CA VAL A 109 -1.95 3.70 19.37
C VAL A 109 -2.19 5.16 19.04
N ARG A 110 -2.88 5.44 17.94
CA ARG A 110 -3.30 6.79 17.57
C ARG A 110 -4.79 6.93 17.86
N ARG A 111 -5.17 7.82 18.77
CA ARG A 111 -6.57 8.20 18.97
C ARG A 111 -6.88 9.35 18.02
N GLU A 112 -7.80 9.15 17.08
CA GLU A 112 -8.39 10.27 16.33
C GLU A 112 -9.27 11.08 17.30
N GLU A 113 -8.77 12.23 17.73
CA GLU A 113 -9.54 13.19 18.52
C GLU A 113 -10.56 13.85 17.59
N THR A 114 -11.77 13.29 17.54
CA THR A 114 -12.89 13.90 16.82
C THR A 114 -13.31 15.16 17.57
N ARG A 115 -12.84 16.32 17.09
CA ARG A 115 -13.26 17.63 17.61
C ARG A 115 -14.76 17.82 17.35
N ARG A 116 -15.57 17.57 18.37
CA ARG A 116 -17.02 17.83 18.33
C ARG A 116 -17.23 19.35 18.31
N VAL A 117 -17.54 19.90 17.14
CA VAL A 117 -18.02 21.28 16.99
C VAL A 117 -19.44 21.37 17.56
N ARG A 118 -19.67 22.37 18.42
CA ARG A 118 -20.99 22.74 18.96
C ARG A 118 -21.66 23.74 18.05
#